data_AF-A0A922I973-F1
#
_entry.id   AF-A0A922I973-F1
#
_cell.length_a   1.000
_cell.length_b   1.000
_cell.length_c   1.000
_cell.angle_alpha   90.00
_cell.angle_beta   90.00
_cell.angle_gamma   90.00
#
_symmetry.space_group_name_H-M   'P 1'
#
loop_
_entity.id
_entity.type
_entity.pdbx_description
1 polymer ?
#
loop_
_entity_poly.entity_id
_entity_poly.type
_entity_poly.pdbx_seq_one_letter_code
_entity_poly.pdbx_strand_id
1 'polypeptide(L)'
;MIKCDLFLIIMMMMARKTIMIWKKCQQQQQIRHMMAMISTIHLIIFSMNLIHSVQGLSDVRVVALNVPSQVRKGSEVELSCLYDLGGGNASLYSLKWFYRANDTDLDEQEFFRYTPTIKPYKQFFPLDGVNVNVNKSEGGRVVITETNKKTTGNYKCEISVEGTFQTVAAEKSMIVMGNNSNASNATNRSMIMLIILLWFLVLISWRHHWHEDIIVDTWHL
;
A
#
# COMPACT_ATOMS: atom_id res chain seq x y z
N MET A 1 15.58 -31.62 40.95
CA MET A 1 16.66 -32.11 41.84
C MET A 1 16.53 -31.49 43.22
N ILE A 2 15.61 -31.97 44.07
CA ILE A 2 15.64 -31.67 45.51
C ILE A 2 15.20 -32.93 46.27
N LYS A 3 16.19 -33.55 46.92
CA LYS A 3 16.17 -34.52 48.03
C LYS A 3 15.52 -35.90 47.82
N CYS A 4 16.33 -36.84 47.32
CA CYS A 4 16.17 -38.30 47.53
C CYS A 4 17.16 -38.88 48.56
N ASP A 5 17.92 -38.07 49.29
CA ASP A 5 19.07 -38.54 50.11
C ASP A 5 18.87 -38.53 51.63
N LEU A 6 17.63 -38.53 52.14
CA LEU A 6 17.39 -38.69 53.59
C LEU A 6 16.44 -39.85 53.95
N PHE A 7 16.14 -40.71 52.98
CA PHE A 7 15.17 -41.80 53.18
C PHE A 7 15.82 -43.19 53.26
N LEU A 8 17.15 -43.30 53.04
CA LEU A 8 17.84 -44.58 52.88
C LEU A 8 18.16 -45.32 54.19
N ILE A 9 18.20 -44.62 55.33
CA ILE A 9 18.63 -45.21 56.62
C ILE A 9 17.45 -45.86 57.40
N ILE A 10 16.20 -45.50 57.09
CA ILE A 10 14.98 -46.04 57.76
C ILE A 10 14.34 -47.15 56.90
N MET A 11 15.14 -47.87 56.08
CA MET A 11 14.64 -48.86 55.11
C MET A 11 14.86 -50.34 55.51
N MET A 12 15.26 -50.66 56.75
CA MET A 12 15.49 -52.06 57.16
C MET A 12 14.31 -52.76 57.85
N MET A 13 13.22 -52.09 58.25
CA MET A 13 12.14 -52.71 59.06
C MET A 13 10.80 -53.00 58.35
N MET A 14 10.62 -52.73 57.05
CA MET A 14 9.29 -52.81 56.41
C MET A 14 9.32 -53.32 54.95
N ALA A 15 9.97 -54.46 54.69
CA ALA A 15 10.24 -54.94 53.33
C ALA A 15 8.99 -55.22 52.44
N ARG A 16 7.80 -55.51 53.00
CA ARG A 16 6.60 -55.85 52.19
C ARG A 16 5.76 -54.64 51.76
N LYS A 17 5.67 -53.59 52.57
CA LYS A 17 4.87 -52.39 52.24
C LYS A 17 5.60 -51.43 51.29
N THR A 18 6.92 -51.42 51.34
CA THR A 18 7.78 -50.57 50.49
C THR A 18 7.77 -51.02 49.03
N ILE A 19 7.69 -52.32 48.74
CA ILE A 19 7.61 -52.88 47.37
C ILE A 19 6.32 -52.42 46.65
N MET A 20 5.18 -52.41 47.33
CA MET A 20 3.91 -51.93 46.73
C MET A 20 3.94 -50.42 46.45
N ILE A 21 4.53 -49.64 47.35
CA ILE A 21 4.71 -48.19 47.17
C ILE A 21 5.70 -47.90 46.03
N TRP A 22 6.77 -48.69 45.91
CA TRP A 22 7.73 -48.62 44.80
C TRP A 22 7.09 -48.95 43.46
N LYS A 23 6.32 -50.06 43.36
CA LYS A 23 5.58 -50.41 42.14
C LYS A 23 4.54 -49.36 41.76
N LYS A 24 3.84 -48.78 42.74
CA LYS A 24 2.85 -47.70 42.53
C LYS A 24 3.51 -46.39 42.09
N CYS A 25 4.68 -46.06 42.64
CA CYS A 25 5.50 -44.91 42.23
C CYS A 25 6.11 -45.09 40.83
N GLN A 26 6.59 -46.30 40.50
CA GLN A 26 7.09 -46.65 39.16
C GLN A 26 5.96 -46.58 38.12
N GLN A 27 4.76 -47.07 38.43
CA GLN A 27 3.58 -46.94 37.57
C GLN A 27 3.12 -45.48 37.41
N GLN A 28 3.19 -44.68 38.47
CA GLN A 28 2.82 -43.25 38.45
C GLN A 28 3.86 -42.37 37.73
N GLN A 29 5.14 -42.76 37.76
CA GLN A 29 6.22 -42.14 36.98
C GLN A 29 6.08 -42.45 35.48
N GLN A 30 5.77 -43.70 35.12
CA GLN A 30 5.50 -44.10 33.74
C GLN A 30 4.28 -43.39 33.15
N ILE A 31 3.19 -43.25 33.92
CA ILE A 31 1.98 -42.50 33.51
C ILE A 31 2.28 -41.00 33.33
N ARG A 32 3.11 -40.40 34.20
CA ARG A 32 3.51 -38.98 34.09
C ARG A 32 4.29 -38.71 32.80
N HIS A 33 5.22 -39.60 32.44
CA HIS A 33 5.96 -39.51 31.18
C HIS A 33 5.06 -39.73 29.97
N MET A 34 4.15 -40.71 30.03
CA MET A 34 3.19 -40.99 28.95
C MET A 34 2.23 -39.80 28.70
N MET A 35 1.69 -39.19 29.77
CA MET A 35 0.83 -38.00 29.67
C MET A 35 1.59 -36.78 29.12
N ALA A 36 2.86 -36.59 29.51
CA ALA A 36 3.70 -35.52 28.98
C ALA A 36 3.98 -35.71 27.47
N MET A 37 4.28 -36.94 27.04
CA MET A 37 4.49 -37.25 25.63
C MET A 37 3.23 -36.98 24.79
N ILE A 38 2.06 -37.41 25.27
CA ILE A 38 0.77 -37.14 24.60
C ILE A 38 0.51 -35.63 24.50
N SER A 39 0.78 -34.88 25.58
CA SER A 39 0.63 -33.41 25.57
C SER A 39 1.57 -32.75 24.56
N THR A 40 2.84 -33.17 24.49
CA THR A 40 3.79 -32.66 23.48
C THR A 40 3.37 -33.03 22.07
N ILE A 41 2.83 -34.24 21.85
CA ILE A 41 2.33 -34.69 20.55
C ILE A 41 1.13 -33.84 20.13
N HIS A 42 0.18 -33.57 21.03
CA HIS A 42 -0.93 -32.67 20.73
C HIS A 42 -0.48 -31.25 20.43
N LEU A 43 0.52 -30.72 21.15
CA LEU A 43 1.09 -29.40 20.87
C LEU A 43 1.78 -29.36 19.50
N ILE A 44 2.54 -30.42 19.15
CA ILE A 44 3.18 -30.53 17.83
C ILE A 44 2.12 -30.64 16.74
N ILE A 45 1.12 -31.52 16.89
CA ILE A 45 0.02 -31.67 15.93
C ILE A 45 -0.75 -30.35 15.78
N PHE A 46 -1.08 -29.67 16.88
CA PHE A 46 -1.73 -28.37 16.85
C PHE A 46 -0.88 -27.32 16.12
N SER A 47 0.43 -27.29 16.40
CA SER A 47 1.37 -26.38 15.73
C SER A 47 1.51 -26.68 14.23
N MET A 48 1.51 -27.95 13.82
CA MET A 48 1.58 -28.35 12.40
C MET A 48 0.29 -27.99 11.66
N ASN A 49 -0.87 -28.17 12.30
CA ASN A 49 -2.16 -27.76 11.72
C ASN A 49 -2.26 -26.23 11.60
N LEU A 50 -1.70 -25.48 12.56
CA LEU A 50 -1.61 -24.03 12.48
C LEU A 50 -0.72 -23.59 11.31
N ILE A 51 0.37 -24.30 11.03
CA ILE A 51 1.28 -23.97 9.91
C ILE A 51 0.61 -24.26 8.56
N HIS A 52 -0.21 -25.31 8.44
CA HIS A 52 -0.96 -25.61 7.22
C HIS A 52 -2.09 -24.60 6.94
N SER A 53 -2.70 -23.99 7.96
CA SER A 53 -3.71 -22.95 7.75
C SER A 53 -3.15 -21.60 7.29
N VAL A 54 -1.82 -21.40 7.37
CA VAL A 54 -1.14 -20.19 6.84
C VAL A 54 -0.61 -20.40 5.41
N GLN A 55 -1.17 -21.35 4.65
CA GLN A 55 -1.06 -21.26 3.19
C GLN A 55 -1.78 -19.98 2.78
N GLY A 56 -0.99 -18.94 2.50
CA GLY A 56 -1.47 -17.57 2.32
C GLY A 56 -2.66 -17.55 1.38
N LEU A 57 -3.74 -16.90 1.82
CA LEU A 57 -4.87 -16.56 0.98
C LEU A 57 -4.32 -15.79 -0.22
N SER A 58 -4.19 -16.49 -1.33
CA SER A 58 -3.67 -15.93 -2.56
C SER A 58 -4.84 -15.20 -3.21
N ASP A 59 -4.97 -13.92 -2.86
CA ASP A 59 -6.04 -13.07 -3.35
C ASP A 59 -5.60 -12.35 -4.63
N VAL A 60 -6.57 -12.17 -5.53
CA VAL A 60 -6.40 -11.42 -6.78
C VAL A 60 -6.14 -9.98 -6.41
N ARG A 61 -5.09 -9.37 -6.96
CA ARG A 61 -4.76 -7.97 -6.68
C ARG A 61 -3.99 -7.30 -7.80
N VAL A 62 -4.14 -5.98 -7.90
CA VAL A 62 -3.22 -5.14 -8.67
C VAL A 62 -1.95 -4.94 -7.83
N VAL A 63 -0.83 -5.49 -8.30
CA VAL A 63 0.48 -5.41 -7.63
C VAL A 63 1.10 -4.03 -7.80
N ALA A 64 1.01 -3.47 -9.00
CA ALA A 64 1.49 -2.12 -9.28
C ALA A 64 0.74 -1.49 -10.46
N LEU A 65 0.33 -0.24 -10.29
CA LEU A 65 -0.18 0.60 -11.36
C LEU A 65 0.82 1.71 -11.67
N ASN A 66 1.39 1.69 -12.87
CA ASN A 66 2.31 2.71 -13.36
C ASN A 66 1.59 3.62 -14.36
N VAL A 67 1.28 4.82 -13.90
CA VAL A 67 0.74 5.94 -14.68
C VAL A 67 1.61 7.14 -14.28
N PRO A 68 2.36 7.76 -15.21
CA PRO A 68 3.19 8.91 -14.88
C PRO A 68 2.35 10.06 -14.35
N SER A 69 2.74 10.66 -13.22
CA SER A 69 2.00 11.79 -12.64
C SER A 69 2.07 13.04 -13.53
N GLN A 70 3.16 13.21 -14.28
CA GLN A 70 3.39 14.37 -15.12
C GLN A 70 4.08 13.97 -16.42
N VAL A 71 3.54 14.46 -17.55
CA VAL A 71 4.09 14.19 -18.88
C VAL A 71 4.12 15.48 -19.71
N ARG A 72 5.05 15.59 -20.66
CA ARG A 72 5.14 16.76 -21.53
C ARG A 72 4.19 16.60 -22.70
N LYS A 73 3.53 17.68 -23.12
CA LYS A 73 2.73 17.69 -24.35
C LYS A 73 3.54 17.16 -25.53
N GLY A 74 2.95 16.24 -26.30
CA GLY A 74 3.50 15.61 -27.50
C GLY A 74 4.33 14.36 -27.20
N SER A 75 4.50 13.96 -25.93
CA SER A 75 5.26 12.76 -25.58
C SER A 75 4.51 11.47 -25.93
N GLU A 76 5.27 10.39 -26.09
CA GLU A 76 4.76 9.02 -25.98
C GLU A 76 4.83 8.60 -24.51
N VAL A 77 3.80 7.92 -24.02
CA VAL A 77 3.68 7.49 -22.61
C VAL A 77 3.23 6.05 -22.55
N GLU A 78 3.87 5.27 -21.67
CA GLU A 78 3.48 3.90 -21.38
C GLU A 78 2.77 3.82 -20.02
N LEU A 79 1.57 3.26 -20.04
CA LEU A 79 0.83 2.85 -18.86
C LEU A 79 1.07 1.36 -18.63
N SER A 80 1.26 0.94 -17.38
CA SER A 80 1.47 -0.47 -17.04
C SER A 80 0.69 -0.88 -15.81
N CYS A 81 0.01 -2.02 -15.89
CA CYS A 81 -0.75 -2.61 -14.81
C CYS A 81 -0.23 -4.02 -14.54
N LEU A 82 0.48 -4.18 -13.42
CA LEU A 82 0.99 -5.45 -12.93
C LEU A 82 -0.02 -6.03 -11.93
N TYR A 83 -0.37 -7.30 -12.09
CA TYR A 83 -1.39 -7.96 -11.28
C TYR A 83 -0.94 -9.37 -10.88
N ASP A 84 -1.50 -9.86 -9.77
CA ASP A 84 -1.35 -11.22 -9.27
C ASP A 84 -2.76 -11.84 -9.23
N LEU A 85 -2.92 -13.01 -9.87
CA LEU A 85 -4.19 -13.72 -9.96
C LEU A 85 -4.47 -14.64 -8.76
N GLY A 86 -3.61 -14.61 -7.73
CA GLY A 86 -3.89 -15.36 -6.50
C GLY A 86 -3.60 -16.86 -6.63
N GLY A 87 -2.58 -17.25 -7.42
CA GLY A 87 -2.11 -18.63 -7.50
C GLY A 87 -3.14 -19.68 -7.98
N GLY A 88 -2.76 -20.96 -7.99
CA GLY A 88 -3.63 -22.06 -8.40
C GLY A 88 -3.92 -22.13 -9.91
N ASN A 89 -5.16 -22.46 -10.27
CA ASN A 89 -5.67 -22.56 -11.65
C ASN A 89 -6.38 -21.28 -12.14
N ALA A 90 -6.23 -20.17 -11.42
CA ALA A 90 -6.84 -18.89 -11.79
C ALA A 90 -6.22 -18.36 -13.09
N SER A 91 -7.06 -17.93 -14.03
CA SER A 91 -6.64 -17.35 -15.30
C SER A 91 -7.32 -16.00 -15.54
N LEU A 92 -6.63 -15.11 -16.25
CA LEU A 92 -7.17 -13.80 -16.57
C LEU A 92 -8.37 -13.97 -17.51
N TYR A 93 -9.55 -13.49 -17.10
CA TYR A 93 -10.69 -13.34 -17.99
C TYR A 93 -10.52 -12.09 -18.87
N SER A 94 -10.35 -10.93 -18.25
CA SER A 94 -10.14 -9.67 -18.96
C SER A 94 -9.32 -8.67 -18.16
N LEU A 95 -8.51 -7.88 -18.85
CA LEU A 95 -7.91 -6.66 -18.35
C LEU A 95 -8.47 -5.48 -19.13
N LYS A 96 -8.99 -4.47 -18.43
CA LYS A 96 -9.59 -3.27 -19.03
C LYS A 96 -8.91 -2.02 -18.51
N TRP A 97 -8.78 -1.04 -19.38
CA TRP A 97 -8.34 0.30 -19.04
C TRP A 97 -9.49 1.29 -19.26
N PHE A 98 -9.76 2.08 -18.24
CA PHE A 98 -10.75 3.14 -18.23
C PHE A 98 -10.07 4.49 -18.04
N TYR A 99 -10.66 5.51 -18.67
CA TYR A 99 -10.23 6.90 -18.61
C TYR A 99 -11.37 7.78 -18.13
N ARG A 100 -11.03 8.73 -17.25
CA ARG A 100 -11.93 9.78 -16.76
C ARG A 100 -11.21 11.13 -16.86
N ALA A 101 -11.77 12.10 -17.56
CA ALA A 101 -11.05 13.34 -17.85
C ALA A 101 -10.91 14.25 -16.64
N ASN A 102 -11.90 14.26 -15.73
CA ASN A 102 -11.86 15.05 -14.51
C ASN A 102 -12.54 14.31 -13.34
N ASP A 103 -12.27 14.74 -12.11
CA ASP A 103 -12.85 14.10 -10.91
C ASP A 103 -14.38 14.30 -10.78
N THR A 104 -14.96 15.23 -11.56
CA THR A 104 -16.41 15.50 -11.58
C THR A 104 -17.18 14.65 -12.58
N ASP A 105 -16.50 14.02 -13.55
CA ASP A 105 -17.11 13.14 -14.53
C ASP A 105 -17.50 11.83 -13.84
N LEU A 106 -18.79 11.49 -13.89
CA LEU A 106 -19.29 10.25 -13.28
C LEU A 106 -18.99 9.01 -14.13
N ASP A 107 -18.85 9.20 -15.45
CA ASP A 107 -18.70 8.11 -16.40
C ASP A 107 -17.22 7.82 -16.66
N GLU A 108 -16.79 6.61 -16.31
CA GLU A 108 -15.49 6.08 -16.74
C GLU A 108 -15.63 5.43 -18.12
N GLN A 109 -14.78 5.83 -19.06
CA GLN A 109 -14.85 5.36 -20.45
C GLN A 109 -13.74 4.36 -20.72
N GLU A 110 -14.13 3.16 -21.16
CA GLU A 110 -13.17 2.14 -21.58
C GLU A 110 -12.46 2.60 -22.86
N PHE A 111 -11.13 2.46 -22.90
CA PHE A 111 -10.33 2.81 -24.09
C PHE A 111 -9.47 1.66 -24.61
N PHE A 112 -9.20 0.65 -23.76
CA PHE A 112 -8.44 -0.53 -24.15
C PHE A 112 -8.87 -1.75 -23.33
N ARG A 113 -8.93 -2.91 -24.00
CA ARG A 113 -9.22 -4.21 -23.37
C ARG A 113 -8.32 -5.30 -23.92
N TYR A 114 -7.87 -6.18 -23.02
CA TYR A 114 -7.18 -7.41 -23.33
C TYR A 114 -7.93 -8.63 -22.80
N THR A 115 -8.27 -9.56 -23.69
CA THR A 115 -9.03 -10.79 -23.38
C THR A 115 -8.27 -11.99 -23.98
N PRO A 116 -7.49 -12.73 -23.19
CA PRO A 116 -6.63 -13.81 -23.71
C PRO A 116 -7.38 -14.93 -24.43
N THR A 117 -8.64 -15.16 -24.05
CA THR A 117 -9.45 -16.30 -24.52
C THR A 117 -10.29 -15.98 -25.77
N ILE A 118 -10.48 -14.70 -26.11
CA ILE A 118 -11.39 -14.26 -27.19
C ILE A 118 -10.61 -13.47 -28.23
N LYS A 119 -10.75 -13.82 -29.51
CA LYS A 119 -10.20 -13.03 -30.62
C LYS A 119 -11.17 -11.92 -31.07
N PRO A 120 -10.68 -10.70 -31.41
CA PRO A 120 -9.29 -10.28 -31.28
C PRO A 120 -8.88 -10.10 -29.81
N TYR A 121 -7.68 -10.57 -29.45
CA TYR A 121 -7.21 -10.55 -28.05
C TYR A 121 -7.11 -9.14 -27.47
N LYS A 122 -6.99 -8.12 -28.34
CA LYS A 122 -6.93 -6.71 -27.99
C LYS A 122 -8.06 -5.97 -28.67
N GLN A 123 -8.78 -5.16 -27.91
CA GLN A 123 -9.83 -4.28 -28.39
C GLN A 123 -9.48 -2.85 -27.98
N PHE A 124 -9.72 -1.89 -28.87
CA PHE A 124 -9.50 -0.48 -28.61
C PHE A 124 -10.81 0.28 -28.81
N PHE A 125 -11.03 1.30 -27.99
CA PHE A 125 -12.21 2.14 -28.05
C PHE A 125 -11.72 3.59 -28.13
N PRO A 126 -11.87 4.27 -29.29
CA PRO A 126 -11.35 5.62 -29.46
C PRO A 126 -11.98 6.61 -28.49
N LEU A 127 -11.14 7.35 -27.77
CA LEU A 127 -11.55 8.48 -26.93
C LEU A 127 -10.81 9.76 -27.33
N ASP A 128 -11.49 10.89 -27.22
CA ASP A 128 -10.87 12.19 -27.42
C ASP A 128 -9.80 12.45 -26.35
N GLY A 129 -8.58 12.77 -26.78
CA GLY A 129 -7.44 13.00 -25.87
C GLY A 129 -6.63 11.76 -25.49
N VAL A 130 -7.09 10.53 -25.78
CA VAL A 130 -6.36 9.29 -25.49
C VAL A 130 -6.12 8.52 -26.78
N ASN A 131 -4.95 8.75 -27.39
CA ASN A 131 -4.57 8.11 -28.65
C ASN A 131 -3.69 6.86 -28.40
N VAL A 132 -4.30 5.66 -28.47
CA VAL A 132 -3.62 4.39 -28.17
C VAL A 132 -2.87 3.85 -29.39
N ASN A 133 -1.58 3.53 -29.20
CA ASN A 133 -0.81 2.74 -30.15
C ASN A 133 -1.05 1.24 -29.90
N VAL A 134 -2.01 0.67 -30.63
CA VAL A 134 -2.44 -0.74 -30.46
C VAL A 134 -1.31 -1.74 -30.76
N ASN A 135 -0.38 -1.38 -31.66
CA ASN A 135 0.74 -2.24 -32.04
C ASN A 135 1.81 -2.34 -30.94
N LYS A 136 2.02 -1.27 -30.16
CA LYS A 136 2.93 -1.25 -29.00
C LYS A 136 2.26 -1.70 -27.69
N SER A 137 0.93 -1.80 -27.68
CA SER A 137 0.14 -2.17 -26.51
C SER A 137 -0.12 -3.67 -26.45
N GLU A 138 0.04 -4.27 -25.27
CA GLU A 138 -0.12 -5.71 -25.05
C GLU A 138 -0.42 -6.01 -23.58
N GLY A 139 -1.38 -6.91 -23.32
CA GLY A 139 -1.75 -7.28 -21.96
C GLY A 139 -2.08 -6.06 -21.08
N GLY A 140 -1.39 -5.95 -19.94
CA GLY A 140 -1.53 -4.82 -19.01
C GLY A 140 -0.77 -3.54 -19.40
N ARG A 141 -0.07 -3.52 -20.54
CA ARG A 141 0.72 -2.38 -20.99
C ARG A 141 0.03 -1.66 -22.15
N VAL A 142 -0.22 -0.36 -22.00
CA VAL A 142 -0.87 0.48 -23.02
C VAL A 142 -0.01 1.69 -23.33
N VAL A 143 0.25 1.93 -24.61
CA VAL A 143 1.06 3.06 -25.08
C VAL A 143 0.14 4.13 -25.65
N ILE A 144 0.21 5.34 -25.08
CA ILE A 144 -0.48 6.54 -25.57
C ILE A 144 0.53 7.40 -26.32
N THR A 145 0.20 7.79 -27.55
CA THR A 145 1.03 8.65 -28.40
C THR A 145 0.50 10.08 -28.42
N GLU A 146 1.38 11.05 -28.62
CA GLU A 146 1.04 12.47 -28.83
C GLU A 146 0.17 13.06 -27.70
N THR A 147 0.63 12.95 -26.46
CA THR A 147 -0.08 13.47 -25.29
C THR A 147 -0.45 14.94 -25.43
N ASN A 148 -1.64 15.31 -24.98
CA ASN A 148 -2.12 16.69 -25.04
C ASN A 148 -2.93 17.05 -23.78
N LYS A 149 -3.47 18.27 -23.71
CA LYS A 149 -4.21 18.72 -22.52
C LYS A 149 -5.38 17.79 -22.17
N LYS A 150 -6.07 17.22 -23.17
CA LYS A 150 -7.18 16.28 -23.00
C LYS A 150 -6.73 14.87 -22.60
N THR A 151 -5.43 14.60 -22.56
CA THR A 151 -4.85 13.38 -21.97
C THR A 151 -4.64 13.53 -20.46
N THR A 152 -4.94 14.69 -19.87
CA THR A 152 -4.93 14.88 -18.42
C THR A 152 -6.20 14.27 -17.84
N GLY A 153 -6.06 13.38 -16.86
CA GLY A 153 -7.18 12.71 -16.21
C GLY A 153 -6.76 11.51 -15.38
N ASN A 154 -7.74 10.71 -14.98
CA ASN A 154 -7.56 9.50 -14.19
C ASN A 154 -7.59 8.26 -15.10
N TYR A 155 -6.66 7.36 -14.83
CA TYR A 155 -6.46 6.10 -15.55
C TYR A 155 -6.65 4.95 -14.58
N LYS A 156 -7.68 4.15 -14.83
CA LYS A 156 -8.04 3.00 -14.02
C LYS A 156 -7.76 1.71 -14.79
N CYS A 157 -7.07 0.78 -14.15
CA CYS A 157 -6.92 -0.59 -14.62
C CYS A 157 -7.86 -1.49 -13.83
N GLU A 158 -8.62 -2.34 -14.51
CA GLU A 158 -9.51 -3.34 -13.93
C GLU A 158 -9.14 -4.74 -14.42
N ILE A 159 -9.00 -5.68 -13.50
CA ILE A 159 -8.65 -7.08 -13.72
C ILE A 159 -9.80 -7.95 -13.28
N SER A 160 -10.31 -8.79 -14.18
CA SER A 160 -11.32 -9.80 -13.89
C SER A 160 -10.76 -11.21 -14.12
N VAL A 161 -11.06 -12.12 -13.21
CA VAL A 161 -10.52 -13.49 -13.20
C VAL A 161 -11.60 -14.50 -13.58
N GLU A 162 -11.21 -15.50 -14.39
CA GLU A 162 -12.08 -16.58 -14.83
C GLU A 162 -12.38 -17.55 -13.66
N GLY A 163 -13.59 -18.11 -13.65
CA GLY A 163 -14.02 -19.08 -12.64
C GLY A 163 -14.41 -18.48 -11.28
N THR A 164 -13.59 -17.61 -10.69
CA THR A 164 -13.91 -16.95 -9.40
C THR A 164 -14.72 -15.67 -9.58
N PHE A 165 -14.71 -15.08 -10.79
CA PHE A 165 -15.35 -13.80 -11.12
C PHE A 165 -14.91 -12.63 -10.23
N GLN A 166 -13.79 -12.78 -9.51
CA GLN A 166 -13.20 -11.70 -8.75
C GLN A 166 -12.77 -10.59 -9.70
N THR A 167 -13.07 -9.35 -9.29
CA THR A 167 -12.70 -8.15 -10.05
C THR A 167 -12.00 -7.18 -9.11
N VAL A 168 -10.79 -6.76 -9.49
CA VAL A 168 -9.99 -5.78 -8.74
C VAL A 168 -9.58 -4.64 -9.64
N ALA A 169 -9.48 -3.44 -9.08
CA ALA A 169 -9.09 -2.26 -9.85
C ALA A 169 -8.16 -1.35 -9.05
N ALA A 170 -7.37 -0.56 -9.77
CA ALA A 170 -6.55 0.51 -9.23
C ALA A 170 -6.61 1.72 -10.17
N GLU A 171 -6.46 2.93 -9.64
CA GLU A 171 -6.55 4.19 -10.39
C GLU A 171 -5.37 5.11 -10.06
N LYS A 172 -4.91 5.88 -11.06
CA LYS A 172 -3.92 6.95 -10.90
C LYS A 172 -4.18 8.10 -11.87
N SER A 173 -3.83 9.31 -11.45
CA SER A 173 -3.94 10.53 -12.26
C SER A 173 -2.66 10.83 -13.03
N MET A 174 -2.82 11.39 -14.23
CA MET A 174 -1.74 11.96 -15.04
C MET A 174 -2.09 13.39 -15.46
N ILE A 175 -1.10 14.28 -15.40
CA ILE A 175 -1.23 15.67 -15.85
C ILE A 175 -0.27 15.93 -17.02
N VAL A 176 -0.79 16.51 -18.10
CA VAL A 176 0.03 16.94 -19.25
C VAL A 176 0.45 18.39 -19.10
N MET A 177 1.75 18.60 -18.97
CA MET A 177 2.37 19.92 -18.92
C MET A 177 2.50 20.50 -20.33
N GLY A 178 2.03 21.74 -20.48
CA GLY A 178 2.35 22.53 -21.66
C GLY A 178 3.84 22.90 -21.69
N ASN A 179 4.40 23.08 -22.89
CA ASN A 179 5.68 23.77 -23.04
C ASN A 179 5.51 25.21 -22.55
N ASN A 180 5.93 25.47 -21.32
CA ASN A 180 6.03 26.84 -20.83
C ASN A 180 7.41 27.35 -21.23
N SER A 181 7.56 27.89 -22.44
CA SER A 181 8.77 28.61 -22.86
C SER A 181 8.98 29.91 -22.08
N ASN A 182 8.05 30.29 -21.21
CA ASN A 182 8.19 31.38 -20.26
C ASN A 182 8.01 30.86 -18.83
N ALA A 183 9.07 30.29 -18.27
CA ALA A 183 9.26 30.33 -16.82
C ALA A 183 9.49 31.80 -16.41
N SER A 184 8.41 32.58 -16.36
CA SER A 184 8.47 33.90 -15.74
C SER A 184 8.76 33.71 -14.26
N ASN A 185 9.87 34.30 -13.83
CA ASN A 185 10.41 34.34 -12.47
C ASN A 185 9.33 34.60 -11.40
N ALA A 186 8.66 33.54 -10.93
CA ALA A 186 7.67 33.61 -9.86
C ALA A 186 8.31 33.86 -8.48
N THR A 187 9.64 33.80 -8.38
CA THR A 187 10.42 34.09 -7.18
C THR A 187 10.55 35.59 -6.87
N ASN A 188 10.26 36.50 -7.80
CA ASN A 188 10.43 37.94 -7.57
C ASN A 188 9.19 38.63 -6.97
N ARG A 189 7.98 38.16 -7.28
CA ARG A 189 6.74 38.82 -6.82
C ARG A 189 6.49 38.66 -5.32
N SER A 190 6.87 37.53 -4.74
CA SER A 190 6.66 37.26 -3.30
C SER A 190 7.66 38.04 -2.43
N MET A 191 8.93 38.15 -2.87
CA MET A 191 9.96 38.91 -2.16
C MET A 191 9.68 40.41 -2.14
N ILE A 192 9.19 40.97 -3.25
CA ILE A 192 8.85 42.39 -3.34
C ILE A 192 7.72 42.76 -2.36
N MET A 193 6.71 41.90 -2.20
CA MET A 193 5.64 42.13 -1.22
C MET A 193 6.13 42.12 0.23
N LEU A 194 7.07 41.23 0.58
CA LEU A 194 7.67 41.19 1.92
C LEU A 194 8.53 42.43 2.19
N ILE A 195 9.28 42.91 1.20
CA ILE A 195 10.09 44.13 1.32
C ILE A 195 9.20 45.36 1.52
N ILE A 196 8.08 45.46 0.77
CA ILE A 196 7.13 46.57 0.92
C ILE A 196 6.48 46.53 2.31
N LEU A 197 6.06 45.36 2.80
CA LEU A 197 5.48 45.23 4.14
C LEU A 197 6.48 45.60 5.25
N LEU A 198 7.74 45.19 5.12
CA LEU A 198 8.80 45.56 6.05
C LEU A 198 9.06 47.07 6.04
N TRP A 199 9.09 47.71 4.87
CA TRP A 199 9.19 49.17 4.75
C TRP A 199 8.01 49.89 5.41
N PHE A 200 6.78 49.41 5.22
CA PHE A 200 5.60 49.98 5.90
C PHE A 200 5.67 49.84 7.42
N LEU A 201 6.11 48.69 7.93
CA LEU A 201 6.29 48.48 9.38
C LEU A 201 7.37 49.39 9.96
N VAL A 202 8.47 49.61 9.24
CA VAL A 202 9.52 50.56 9.64
C VAL A 202 8.99 51.99 9.65
N LEU A 203 8.19 52.40 8.65
CA LEU A 203 7.55 53.72 8.62
C LEU A 203 6.55 53.93 9.76
N ILE A 204 5.75 52.91 10.08
CA ILE A 204 4.80 52.94 11.20
C ILE A 204 5.57 53.02 12.54
N SER A 205 6.66 52.27 12.69
CA SER A 205 7.53 52.33 13.87
C SER A 205 8.22 53.69 14.02
N TRP A 206 8.70 54.29 12.92
CA TRP A 206 9.22 55.65 12.91
C TRP A 206 8.17 56.68 13.31
N ARG A 207 6.92 56.51 12.86
CA ARG A 207 5.81 57.39 13.23
C ARG A 207 5.43 57.27 14.71
N HIS A 208 5.60 56.09 15.31
CA HIS A 208 5.39 55.89 16.75
C HIS A 208 6.56 56.38 17.61
N HIS A 209 7.80 56.36 17.11
CA HIS A 209 8.97 56.85 17.83
C HIS A 209 8.96 58.38 18.01
N TRP A 210 8.38 59.13 17.07
CA TRP A 210 8.27 60.61 17.15
C TRP A 210 7.11 61.13 18.03
N HIS A 211 6.36 60.27 18.73
CA HIS A 211 5.23 60.70 19.57
C HIS A 211 5.50 60.61 21.09
N GLU A 212 6.67 60.11 21.54
CA GLU A 212 7.02 60.10 22.97
C GLU A 212 8.01 61.20 23.41
N ASP A 213 8.59 61.97 22.49
CA ASP A 213 9.55 63.04 22.85
C ASP A 213 8.93 64.46 23.01
N ILE A 214 7.60 64.61 23.08
CA ILE A 214 6.94 65.94 23.20
C ILE A 214 6.20 66.15 24.53
N ILE A 215 6.19 65.20 25.47
CA ILE A 215 5.47 65.38 26.74
C ILE A 215 6.30 64.97 27.95
N VAL A 216 7.41 65.66 28.24
CA VAL A 216 7.80 66.04 29.62
C VAL A 216 8.74 67.26 29.53
N ASP A 217 8.23 68.46 29.84
CA ASP A 217 8.91 69.53 30.60
C ASP A 217 8.13 70.85 30.45
N THR A 218 6.89 70.88 30.94
CA THR A 218 6.17 72.13 31.21
C THR A 218 5.38 72.04 32.51
N TRP A 219 6.03 71.78 33.64
CA TRP A 219 5.47 72.14 34.95
C TRP A 219 6.56 72.58 35.95
N HIS A 220 6.42 73.84 36.38
CA HIS A 220 6.91 74.48 37.60
C HIS A 220 8.29 75.19 37.61
N LEU A 221 8.17 76.53 37.57
CA LEU A 221 8.75 77.55 38.48
C LEU A 221 10.28 77.58 38.67
#